data_AF-A0A9P6JHS0-F1
#
_entry.id   AF-A0A9P6JHS0-F1
#
_cell.length_a   1.000
_cell.length_b   1.000
_cell.length_c   1.000
_cell.angle_alpha   90.00
_cell.angle_beta   90.00
_cell.angle_gamma   90.00
#
_symmetry.space_group_name_H-M   'P 1'
#
loop_
_entity.id
_entity.type
_entity.pdbx_description
1 polymer ?
#
loop_
_entity_poly.entity_id
_entity_poly.type
_entity_poly.pdbx_seq_one_letter_code
_entity_poly.pdbx_strand_id
1 'polypeptide(L)'
;MRTTQMPECREDHVGTHIIENFINDHPDPQDRTVYNIYADNVKKYLRVNDPDGKHVQKVESDSDFLRGNTKEPVYPFMYATDENEPTIPIADRKLVLQKAHYDPRNYVLEFLDGNKRACWFRLQPLTHTVVQIYTKENWEESIMKVNQEDRGFKISIAFEFRTHVMAWVSHDNMFQPFWRHSLQDLEIGYPDVYADFNGFLLNIAKWIHERRGGKSSGAMVLKPKERLSLALTVVRDEKPWHGVGVYTVSEIFHMAGLSPFLTEGELFDCPSRTARLCAAFYAFAEVGHAKLWYL
;
A
#
# COMPACT_ATOMS: atom_id res chain seq x y z
N MET A 1 17.46 11.23 -2.07
CA MET A 1 16.66 10.22 -1.34
C MET A 1 16.85 8.89 -2.03
N ARG A 2 17.24 7.84 -1.30
CA ARG A 2 17.38 6.48 -1.84
C ARG A 2 15.98 5.91 -2.06
N THR A 3 15.73 5.30 -3.20
CA THR A 3 14.44 4.68 -3.52
C THR A 3 14.28 3.37 -2.74
N THR A 4 13.30 3.35 -1.84
CA THR A 4 12.84 2.19 -1.08
C THR A 4 12.24 1.15 -2.05
N GLN A 5 12.61 -0.13 -1.89
CA GLN A 5 12.13 -1.24 -2.73
C GLN A 5 10.68 -1.60 -2.41
N MET A 6 9.73 -1.12 -3.21
CA MET A 6 8.29 -1.33 -2.98
C MET A 6 7.85 -2.76 -3.29
N PRO A 7 6.85 -3.31 -2.56
CA PRO A 7 6.13 -4.50 -3.02
C PRO A 7 5.53 -4.27 -4.40
N GLU A 8 5.38 -5.37 -5.13
CA GLU A 8 5.00 -5.31 -6.53
C GLU A 8 3.53 -5.64 -6.69
N CYS A 9 3.00 -5.30 -7.86
CA CYS A 9 1.62 -5.53 -8.26
C CYS A 9 1.11 -6.96 -7.94
N ARG A 10 2.00 -7.96 -7.94
CA ARG A 10 1.71 -9.36 -7.60
C ARG A 10 1.48 -9.57 -6.11
N GLU A 11 2.40 -9.13 -5.26
CA GLU A 11 2.31 -9.30 -3.81
C GLU A 11 1.10 -8.55 -3.25
N ASP A 12 0.81 -7.36 -3.77
CA ASP A 12 -0.36 -6.58 -3.35
C ASP A 12 -1.68 -7.28 -3.73
N HIS A 13 -1.71 -7.95 -4.89
CA HIS A 13 -2.86 -8.74 -5.33
C HIS A 13 -3.07 -9.96 -4.44
N VAL A 14 -1.98 -10.70 -4.16
CA VAL A 14 -1.99 -11.83 -3.21
C VAL A 14 -2.49 -11.40 -1.84
N GLY A 15 -1.95 -10.31 -1.30
CA GLY A 15 -2.37 -9.82 0.00
C GLY A 15 -3.81 -9.31 0.01
N THR A 16 -4.28 -8.64 -1.05
CA THR A 16 -5.69 -8.23 -1.15
C THR A 16 -6.62 -9.45 -1.12
N HIS A 17 -6.29 -10.51 -1.86
CA HIS A 17 -7.09 -11.74 -1.87
C HIS A 17 -7.09 -12.47 -0.53
N ILE A 18 -5.96 -12.50 0.20
CA ILE A 18 -5.91 -13.03 1.57
C ILE A 18 -6.95 -12.32 2.46
N ILE A 19 -7.07 -11.00 2.31
CA ILE A 19 -8.02 -10.18 3.07
C ILE A 19 -9.46 -10.46 2.61
N GLU A 20 -9.70 -10.57 1.31
CA GLU A 20 -11.01 -10.95 0.77
C GLU A 20 -11.47 -12.32 1.24
N ASN A 21 -10.58 -13.32 1.25
CA ASN A 21 -10.87 -14.65 1.78
C ASN A 21 -11.20 -14.59 3.27
N PHE A 22 -10.41 -13.85 4.07
CA PHE A 22 -10.74 -13.62 5.47
C PHE A 22 -12.15 -13.03 5.64
N ILE A 23 -12.53 -12.06 4.80
CA ILE A 23 -13.85 -11.45 4.83
C ILE A 23 -14.95 -12.47 4.48
N ASN A 24 -14.73 -13.28 3.46
CA ASN A 24 -15.69 -14.29 3.00
C ASN A 24 -15.88 -15.43 4.01
N ASP A 25 -14.79 -15.85 4.66
CA ASP A 25 -14.80 -16.90 5.68
C ASP A 25 -15.43 -16.44 7.00
N HIS A 26 -15.56 -15.13 7.21
CA HIS A 26 -16.14 -14.51 8.42
C HIS A 26 -17.35 -13.63 8.07
N PRO A 27 -18.48 -14.22 7.62
CA PRO A 27 -19.63 -13.45 7.16
C PRO A 27 -20.29 -12.62 8.26
N ASP A 28 -20.23 -13.05 9.53
CA ASP A 28 -20.76 -12.31 10.68
C ASP A 28 -19.95 -11.01 10.91
N PRO A 29 -20.58 -9.82 10.85
CA PRO A 29 -19.94 -8.55 11.17
C PRO A 29 -19.20 -8.52 12.51
N GLN A 30 -19.66 -9.26 13.52
CA GLN A 30 -18.99 -9.31 14.83
C GLN A 30 -17.58 -9.93 14.73
N ASP A 31 -17.41 -10.91 13.85
CA ASP A 31 -16.11 -11.57 13.64
C ASP A 31 -15.16 -10.68 12.82
N ARG A 32 -15.66 -9.60 12.23
CA ARG A 32 -14.89 -8.59 11.47
C ARG A 32 -14.89 -7.21 12.14
N THR A 33 -15.34 -7.12 13.39
CA THR A 33 -15.29 -5.89 14.18
C THR A 33 -13.90 -5.75 14.81
N VAL A 34 -13.25 -4.60 14.61
CA VAL A 34 -11.94 -4.28 15.18
C VAL A 34 -12.09 -4.02 16.67
N TYR A 35 -11.43 -4.84 17.50
CA TYR A 35 -11.36 -4.69 18.95
C TYR A 35 -10.17 -3.83 19.37
N ASN A 36 -9.00 -4.08 18.77
CA ASN A 36 -7.78 -3.36 19.09
C ASN A 36 -6.95 -3.14 17.81
N ILE A 37 -6.13 -2.08 17.83
CA ILE A 37 -5.11 -1.82 16.82
C ILE A 37 -3.76 -2.02 17.49
N TYR A 38 -2.83 -2.66 16.80
CA TYR A 38 -1.49 -2.94 17.31
C TYR A 38 -0.41 -2.45 16.35
N ALA A 39 0.76 -2.10 16.88
CA ALA A 39 1.95 -1.81 16.11
C ALA A 39 3.20 -1.99 16.99
N ASP A 40 4.33 -2.39 16.40
CA ASP A 40 5.61 -2.31 17.10
C ASP A 40 6.02 -0.85 17.31
N ASN A 41 6.63 -0.53 18.44
CA ASN A 41 7.17 0.80 18.66
C ASN A 41 8.38 1.08 17.74
N VAL A 42 8.60 2.36 17.41
CA VAL A 42 9.82 2.80 16.71
C VAL A 42 10.72 3.44 17.77
N LYS A 43 12.01 3.05 17.82
CA LYS A 43 12.99 3.41 18.86
C LYS A 43 12.96 4.86 19.37
N LYS A 44 12.49 5.82 18.57
CA LYS A 44 12.35 7.24 18.93
C LYS A 44 11.21 7.54 19.92
N TYR A 45 10.24 6.65 20.09
CA TYR A 45 9.02 6.86 20.88
C TYR A 45 8.89 5.90 22.07
N LEU A 46 10.01 5.33 22.51
CA LEU A 46 10.02 4.52 23.72
C LEU A 46 9.68 5.41 24.91
N ARG A 47 8.51 5.18 25.51
CA ARG A 47 8.14 5.81 26.79
C ARG A 47 9.16 5.36 27.83
N VAL A 48 9.61 6.29 28.68
CA VAL A 48 10.65 6.06 29.73
C VAL A 48 10.31 4.89 30.66
N ASN A 49 9.03 4.50 30.73
CA ASN A 49 8.51 3.45 31.62
C ASN A 49 8.22 2.11 30.93
N ASP A 50 8.55 1.93 29.64
CA ASP A 50 8.55 0.61 29.00
C ASP A 50 10.00 0.14 28.87
N PRO A 51 10.54 -0.57 29.87
CA PRO A 51 11.95 -0.97 29.90
C PRO A 51 12.32 -1.91 28.75
N ASP A 52 11.35 -2.58 28.12
CA ASP A 52 11.62 -3.50 27.03
C ASP A 52 11.26 -2.92 25.66
N GLY A 53 10.15 -2.17 25.50
CA GLY A 53 9.87 -1.30 24.35
C GLY A 53 9.89 -1.95 22.95
N LYS A 54 10.15 -3.25 22.88
CA LYS A 54 10.46 -4.03 21.69
C LYS A 54 9.34 -5.01 21.35
N HIS A 55 8.30 -5.09 22.17
CA HIS A 55 7.12 -5.91 21.91
C HIS A 55 6.08 -5.11 21.11
N VAL A 56 5.12 -5.85 20.56
CA VAL A 56 3.95 -5.25 19.92
C VAL A 56 3.16 -4.48 20.97
N GLN A 57 2.82 -3.22 20.68
CA GLN A 57 2.03 -2.39 21.57
C GLN A 57 0.65 -2.13 20.98
N LYS A 58 -0.33 -1.99 21.86
CA LYS A 58 -1.65 -1.51 21.48
C LYS A 58 -1.57 -0.01 21.15
N VAL A 59 -2.20 0.37 20.05
CA VAL A 59 -2.30 1.75 19.55
C VAL A 59 -3.60 2.35 20.09
N GLU A 60 -3.47 3.31 20.99
CA GLU A 60 -4.58 4.04 21.60
C GLU A 60 -4.81 5.39 20.88
N SER A 61 -5.94 6.05 21.15
CA SER A 61 -6.32 7.31 20.47
C SER A 61 -5.42 8.50 20.79
N ASP A 62 -4.75 8.46 21.93
CA ASP A 62 -3.78 9.45 22.41
C ASP A 62 -2.33 9.10 22.03
N SER A 63 -2.16 8.06 21.21
CA SER A 63 -0.83 7.53 20.92
C SER A 63 -0.15 8.29 19.77
N ASP A 64 1.11 8.67 19.97
CA ASP A 64 1.94 9.34 18.96
C ASP A 64 2.53 8.36 17.91
N PHE A 65 1.80 7.28 17.60
CA PHE A 65 2.24 6.28 16.63
C PHE A 65 2.13 6.85 15.22
N LEU A 66 3.17 7.57 14.81
CA LEU A 66 3.32 8.09 13.45
C LEU A 66 4.17 7.16 12.59
N ARG A 67 3.81 7.01 11.32
CA ARG A 67 4.49 6.11 10.37
C ARG A 67 4.68 6.74 9.01
N GLY A 68 5.64 6.19 8.27
CA GLY A 68 5.99 6.65 6.94
C GLY A 68 6.73 7.99 6.91
N ASN A 69 7.07 8.41 5.69
CA ASN A 69 7.78 9.67 5.47
C ASN A 69 6.92 10.90 5.77
N THR A 70 5.60 10.75 5.64
CA THR A 70 4.58 11.77 5.92
C THR A 70 4.19 11.84 7.40
N LYS A 71 4.68 10.91 8.24
CA LYS A 71 4.34 10.81 9.67
C LYS A 71 2.82 10.75 9.91
N GLU A 72 2.13 9.92 9.15
CA GLU A 72 0.69 9.71 9.28
C GLU A 72 0.38 8.88 10.54
N PRO A 73 -0.73 9.15 11.24
CA PRO A 73 -1.11 8.39 12.41
C PRO A 73 -1.54 6.98 12.03
N VAL A 74 -1.10 6.00 12.83
CA VAL A 74 -1.56 4.60 12.74
C VAL A 74 -3.01 4.48 13.23
N TYR A 75 -3.37 5.24 14.28
CA TYR A 75 -4.75 5.31 14.76
C TYR A 75 -5.64 6.12 13.81
N PRO A 76 -6.92 5.75 13.61
CA PRO A 76 -7.83 6.53 12.79
C PRO A 76 -8.04 7.95 13.34
N PHE A 77 -7.51 8.97 12.65
CA PHE A 77 -7.52 10.36 13.14
C PHE A 77 -8.94 10.89 13.42
N MET A 78 -9.97 10.40 12.71
CA MET A 78 -11.36 10.78 12.95
C MET A 78 -11.93 10.30 14.29
N TYR A 79 -11.23 9.40 14.98
CA TYR A 79 -11.59 8.92 16.31
C TYR A 79 -10.59 9.35 17.38
N ALA A 80 -9.56 10.12 17.00
CA ALA A 80 -8.67 10.76 17.95
C ALA A 80 -9.49 11.70 18.84
N THR A 81 -9.17 11.71 20.12
CA THR A 81 -9.83 12.55 21.11
C THR A 81 -8.99 13.80 21.35
N ASP A 82 -9.65 14.94 21.52
CA ASP A 82 -8.97 16.15 22.01
C ASP A 82 -8.46 15.91 23.44
N GLU A 83 -7.45 16.68 23.89
CA GLU A 83 -6.80 16.52 25.20
C GLU A 83 -7.77 16.54 26.40
N ASN A 84 -8.97 17.11 26.23
CA ASN A 84 -9.97 17.26 27.29
C ASN A 84 -11.14 16.27 27.17
N GLU A 85 -11.19 15.44 26.13
CA GLU A 85 -12.25 14.45 25.94
C GLU A 85 -11.83 13.07 26.45
N PRO A 86 -12.75 12.28 27.04
CA PRO A 86 -12.43 10.92 27.46
C PRO A 86 -12.09 10.07 26.24
N THR A 87 -10.94 9.38 26.30
CA THR A 87 -10.52 8.39 25.30
C THR A 87 -11.60 7.32 25.13
N ILE A 88 -12.16 7.23 23.92
CA ILE A 88 -13.10 6.17 23.54
C ILE A 88 -12.30 5.03 22.91
N PRO A 89 -12.31 3.81 23.50
CA PRO A 89 -11.67 2.64 22.91
C PRO A 89 -12.13 2.37 21.48
N ILE A 90 -11.23 1.87 20.62
CA ILE A 90 -11.58 1.56 19.23
C ILE A 90 -12.68 0.49 19.13
N ALA A 91 -12.73 -0.47 20.07
CA ALA A 91 -13.80 -1.46 20.19
C ALA A 91 -15.19 -0.83 20.28
N ASP A 92 -15.32 0.29 21.00
CA ASP A 92 -16.60 1.00 21.19
C ASP A 92 -17.03 1.76 19.93
N ARG A 93 -16.10 2.03 19.01
CA ARG A 93 -16.41 2.56 17.68
C ARG A 93 -17.07 1.52 16.78
N LYS A 94 -16.98 0.23 17.12
CA LYS A 94 -17.56 -0.90 16.37
C LYS A 94 -17.19 -0.86 14.88
N LEU A 95 -15.90 -0.68 14.60
CA LEU A 95 -15.39 -0.55 13.25
C LEU A 95 -15.37 -1.93 12.55
N VAL A 96 -16.27 -2.16 11.62
CA VAL A 96 -16.44 -3.44 10.93
C VAL A 96 -15.78 -3.40 9.55
N LEU A 97 -14.82 -4.30 9.29
CA LEU A 97 -14.20 -4.45 7.97
C LEU A 97 -15.23 -4.98 6.97
N GLN A 98 -15.59 -4.17 5.97
CA GLN A 98 -16.59 -4.51 4.96
C GLN A 98 -15.98 -5.19 3.74
N LYS A 99 -14.96 -4.56 3.16
CA LYS A 99 -14.38 -4.93 1.87
C LYS A 99 -12.89 -4.59 1.83
N ALA A 100 -12.17 -5.32 1.01
CA ALA A 100 -10.88 -4.90 0.49
C ALA A 100 -11.04 -4.49 -0.98
N HIS A 101 -10.30 -3.48 -1.38
CA HIS A 101 -10.24 -3.00 -2.76
C HIS A 101 -8.80 -3.18 -3.22
N TYR A 102 -8.65 -3.83 -4.37
CA TYR A 102 -7.35 -3.95 -5.00
C TYR A 102 -6.92 -2.61 -5.59
N ASP A 103 -5.74 -2.15 -5.21
CA ASP A 103 -5.02 -1.07 -5.87
C ASP A 103 -3.54 -1.44 -5.92
N PRO A 104 -2.86 -1.33 -7.08
CA PRO A 104 -1.43 -1.61 -7.14
C PRO A 104 -0.66 -0.78 -6.11
N ARG A 105 0.25 -1.38 -5.33
CA ARG A 105 0.98 -0.72 -4.24
C ARG A 105 0.16 -0.26 -3.05
N ASN A 106 -1.11 -0.63 -2.92
CA ASN A 106 -1.90 -0.25 -1.76
C ASN A 106 -2.87 -1.34 -1.31
N TYR A 107 -2.94 -1.56 0.00
CA TYR A 107 -4.06 -2.25 0.61
C TYR A 107 -5.13 -1.22 0.95
N VAL A 108 -6.29 -1.30 0.30
CA VAL A 108 -7.38 -0.35 0.52
C VAL A 108 -8.54 -1.09 1.19
N LEU A 109 -8.87 -0.68 2.40
CA LEU A 109 -9.89 -1.33 3.22
C LEU A 109 -11.03 -0.38 3.50
N GLU A 110 -12.25 -0.88 3.33
CA GLU A 110 -13.48 -0.19 3.66
C GLU A 110 -14.00 -0.70 4.99
N PHE A 111 -14.23 0.20 5.93
CA PHE A 111 -14.85 -0.08 7.22
C PHE A 111 -16.16 0.70 7.40
N LEU A 112 -17.07 0.17 8.22
CA LEU A 112 -18.23 0.89 8.74
C LEU A 112 -18.16 0.96 10.25
N ASP A 113 -18.36 2.14 10.82
CA ASP A 113 -18.44 2.30 12.28
C ASP A 113 -19.83 1.91 12.83
N GLY A 114 -19.99 1.93 14.16
CA GLY A 114 -21.25 1.63 14.84
C GLY A 114 -22.41 2.59 14.48
N ASN A 115 -22.09 3.76 13.91
CA ASN A 115 -23.05 4.73 13.39
C ASN A 115 -23.28 4.59 11.88
N LYS A 116 -22.76 3.51 11.26
CA LYS A 116 -22.82 3.23 9.81
C LYS A 116 -22.13 4.28 8.95
N ARG A 117 -21.14 5.00 9.49
CA ARG A 117 -20.31 5.92 8.72
C ARG A 117 -19.15 5.16 8.10
N ALA A 118 -18.87 5.47 6.84
CA ALA A 118 -17.71 4.91 6.15
C ALA A 118 -16.41 5.44 6.73
N CYS A 119 -15.44 4.55 6.86
CA CYS A 119 -14.07 4.84 7.24
C CYS A 119 -13.16 4.04 6.31
N TRP A 120 -12.28 4.74 5.61
CA TRP A 120 -11.41 4.14 4.62
C TRP A 120 -9.98 4.13 5.13
N PHE A 121 -9.34 2.99 4.99
CA PHE A 121 -7.93 2.80 5.32
C PHE A 121 -7.16 2.46 4.06
N ARG A 122 -6.01 3.11 3.86
CA ARG A 122 -5.02 2.72 2.86
C ARG A 122 -3.70 2.46 3.55
N LEU A 123 -3.12 1.30 3.31
CA LEU A 123 -1.73 1.01 3.65
C LEU A 123 -0.92 0.92 2.37
N GLN A 124 0.02 1.86 2.20
CA GLN A 124 1.02 1.78 1.15
C GLN A 124 2.27 1.09 1.70
N PRO A 125 2.55 -0.17 1.34
CA PRO A 125 3.80 -0.78 1.75
C PRO A 125 4.96 -0.18 0.92
N LEU A 126 6.06 0.17 1.57
CA LEU A 126 7.22 0.77 0.89
C LEU A 126 8.36 -0.22 0.68
N THR A 127 8.49 -1.22 1.56
CA THR A 127 9.43 -2.35 1.45
C THR A 127 8.94 -3.55 2.24
N HIS A 128 9.27 -4.74 1.72
CA HIS A 128 9.24 -6.03 2.41
C HIS A 128 8.06 -6.22 3.38
N THR A 129 6.84 -5.85 2.95
CA THR A 129 5.64 -5.88 3.79
C THR A 129 4.62 -6.81 3.17
N VAL A 130 4.06 -7.70 3.98
CA VAL A 130 3.05 -8.68 3.57
C VAL A 130 1.96 -8.75 4.64
N VAL A 131 0.72 -8.99 4.22
CA VAL A 131 -0.37 -9.26 5.15
C VAL A 131 -0.33 -10.72 5.61
N GLN A 132 -0.54 -10.95 6.90
CA GLN A 132 -0.68 -12.26 7.50
C GLN A 132 -1.90 -12.28 8.42
N ILE A 133 -2.59 -13.41 8.47
CA ILE A 133 -3.72 -13.64 9.38
C ILE A 133 -3.28 -14.65 10.43
N TYR A 134 -3.35 -14.25 11.69
CA TYR A 134 -3.05 -15.11 12.84
C TYR A 134 -4.33 -15.47 13.57
N THR A 135 -4.40 -16.68 14.14
CA THR A 135 -5.38 -16.95 15.19
C THR A 135 -5.03 -16.12 16.43
N LYS A 136 -6.03 -15.80 17.24
CA LYS A 136 -5.83 -15.03 18.48
C LYS A 136 -4.85 -15.71 19.44
N GLU A 137 -4.94 -17.04 19.57
CA GLU A 137 -4.00 -17.84 20.36
C GLU A 137 -2.55 -17.69 19.86
N ASN A 138 -2.31 -17.85 18.55
CA ASN A 138 -0.96 -17.68 17.99
C ASN A 138 -0.44 -16.25 18.19
N TRP A 139 -1.31 -15.25 18.05
CA TRP A 139 -0.96 -13.87 18.27
C TRP A 139 -0.52 -13.61 19.71
N GLU A 140 -1.32 -14.04 20.69
CA GLU A 140 -1.07 -13.82 22.12
C GLU A 140 0.13 -14.62 22.61
N GLU A 141 0.27 -15.87 22.19
CA GLU A 141 1.31 -16.78 22.69
C GLU A 141 2.64 -16.63 21.98
N SER A 142 2.64 -16.32 20.67
CA SER A 142 3.87 -16.34 19.85
C SER A 142 4.28 -14.98 19.30
N ILE A 143 3.35 -14.05 19.04
CA ILE A 143 3.68 -12.77 18.41
C ILE A 143 3.87 -11.66 19.45
N MET A 144 2.96 -11.56 20.43
CA MET A 144 2.98 -10.50 21.44
C MET A 144 4.07 -10.69 22.51
N LYS A 145 4.45 -11.95 22.80
CA LYS A 145 5.44 -12.27 23.85
C LYS A 145 6.89 -12.22 23.36
N VAL A 146 7.10 -12.30 22.05
CA VAL A 146 8.43 -12.31 21.43
C VAL A 146 8.81 -10.88 21.04
N ASN A 147 10.00 -10.45 21.44
CA ASN A 147 10.48 -9.12 21.07
C ASN A 147 10.74 -9.04 19.55
N GLN A 148 10.74 -7.82 19.01
CA GLN A 148 10.90 -7.55 17.59
C GLN A 148 12.22 -8.09 17.00
N GLU A 149 13.29 -8.20 17.78
CA GLU A 149 14.60 -8.67 17.32
C GLU A 149 14.61 -10.20 17.14
N ASP A 150 14.06 -10.93 18.12
CA ASP A 150 13.98 -12.39 18.11
C ASP A 150 12.95 -12.91 17.10
N ARG A 151 11.86 -12.13 16.87
CA ARG A 151 10.82 -12.49 15.90
C ARG A 151 11.33 -12.42 14.45
N GLY A 152 12.38 -11.65 14.17
CA GLY A 152 12.95 -11.49 12.82
C GLY A 152 12.12 -10.65 11.84
N PHE A 153 10.98 -10.11 12.29
CA PHE A 153 10.15 -9.18 11.54
C PHE A 153 9.40 -8.22 12.48
N LYS A 154 8.84 -7.18 11.90
CA LYS A 154 8.16 -6.09 12.60
C LYS A 154 6.67 -6.11 12.31
N ILE A 155 5.85 -5.74 13.29
CA ILE A 155 4.42 -5.47 13.10
C ILE A 155 4.26 -4.00 12.73
N SER A 156 3.94 -3.73 11.47
CA SER A 156 3.67 -2.37 11.00
C SER A 156 2.37 -1.84 11.57
N ILE A 157 1.30 -2.57 11.32
CA ILE A 157 -0.02 -2.37 11.92
C ILE A 157 -0.71 -3.72 11.96
N ALA A 158 -1.53 -3.96 12.98
CA ALA A 158 -2.44 -5.10 13.01
C ALA A 158 -3.81 -4.71 13.57
N PHE A 159 -4.84 -5.34 13.03
CA PHE A 159 -6.22 -5.22 13.48
C PHE A 159 -6.63 -6.53 14.15
N GLU A 160 -6.94 -6.46 15.44
CA GLU A 160 -7.51 -7.58 16.16
C GLU A 160 -9.01 -7.63 15.95
N PHE A 161 -9.47 -8.79 15.50
CA PHE A 161 -10.87 -9.19 15.41
C PHE A 161 -11.19 -10.22 16.49
N ARG A 162 -12.41 -10.75 16.49
CA ARG A 162 -12.89 -11.65 17.56
C ARG A 162 -12.00 -12.89 17.75
N THR A 163 -11.64 -13.54 16.65
CA THR A 163 -10.94 -14.84 16.63
C THR A 163 -9.56 -14.77 15.98
N HIS A 164 -9.28 -13.69 15.25
CA HIS A 164 -8.08 -13.54 14.43
C HIS A 164 -7.47 -12.15 14.57
N VAL A 165 -6.20 -12.05 14.21
CA VAL A 165 -5.49 -10.78 14.04
C VAL A 165 -4.95 -10.71 12.61
N MET A 166 -5.35 -9.66 11.89
CA MET A 166 -4.81 -9.34 10.57
C MET A 166 -3.67 -8.36 10.74
N ALA A 167 -2.45 -8.75 10.37
CA ALA A 167 -1.26 -7.95 10.56
C ALA A 167 -0.53 -7.72 9.24
N TRP A 168 -0.08 -6.49 9.02
CA TRP A 168 0.93 -6.19 8.01
C TRP A 168 2.29 -6.32 8.67
N VAL A 169 2.99 -7.38 8.33
CA VAL A 169 4.33 -7.66 8.85
C VAL A 169 5.36 -7.11 7.87
N SER A 170 6.41 -6.49 8.40
CA SER A 170 7.45 -5.83 7.60
C SER A 170 8.84 -6.15 8.13
N HIS A 171 9.82 -6.32 7.26
CA HIS A 171 11.20 -6.50 7.71
C HIS A 171 11.79 -5.20 8.31
N ASP A 172 11.48 -4.04 7.74
CA ASP A 172 12.10 -2.76 8.09
C ASP A 172 11.13 -1.71 8.66
N ASN A 173 9.82 -1.97 8.60
CA ASN A 173 8.72 -1.10 9.05
C ASN A 173 8.51 0.14 8.17
N MET A 174 8.84 0.04 6.87
CA MET A 174 8.61 1.12 5.93
C MET A 174 7.24 0.95 5.25
N PHE A 175 6.27 1.71 5.74
CA PHE A 175 4.91 1.76 5.19
C PHE A 175 4.30 3.13 5.47
N GLN A 176 3.19 3.45 4.79
CA GLN A 176 2.43 4.67 5.02
C GLN A 176 0.95 4.34 5.22
N PRO A 177 0.41 4.48 6.44
CA PRO A 177 -1.02 4.37 6.68
C PRO A 177 -1.73 5.68 6.32
N PHE A 178 -2.96 5.58 5.84
CA PHE A 178 -3.83 6.73 5.63
C PHE A 178 -5.25 6.34 6.03
N TRP A 179 -5.86 7.16 6.87
CA TRP A 179 -7.28 7.05 7.20
C TRP A 179 -8.03 8.19 6.51
N ARG A 180 -9.23 7.94 5.99
CA ARG A 180 -10.09 8.97 5.35
C ARG A 180 -11.57 8.67 5.52
N HIS A 181 -12.41 9.67 5.29
CA HIS A 181 -13.87 9.53 5.33
C HIS A 181 -14.46 8.96 4.04
N SER A 182 -13.77 9.13 2.91
CA SER A 182 -14.20 8.62 1.62
C SER A 182 -13.04 7.99 0.83
N LEU A 183 -13.37 7.16 -0.14
CA LEU A 183 -12.42 6.57 -1.06
C LEU A 183 -11.72 7.64 -1.92
N GLN A 184 -12.44 8.70 -2.29
CA GLN A 184 -11.91 9.79 -3.11
C GLN A 184 -10.79 10.55 -2.40
N ASP A 185 -10.89 10.72 -1.08
CA ASP A 185 -9.89 11.43 -0.27
C ASP A 185 -8.59 10.63 -0.07
N LEU A 186 -8.57 9.34 -0.44
CA LEU A 186 -7.36 8.53 -0.40
C LEU A 186 -6.42 8.82 -1.59
N GLU A 187 -6.83 9.63 -2.56
CA GLU A 187 -6.03 9.91 -3.78
C GLU A 187 -5.65 8.63 -4.54
N ILE A 188 -6.50 7.61 -4.48
CA ILE A 188 -6.41 6.40 -5.31
C ILE A 188 -7.03 6.74 -6.68
N GLY A 189 -6.43 6.28 -7.78
CA GLY A 189 -7.05 6.55 -9.08
C GLY A 189 -6.17 6.37 -10.31
N TYR A 190 -5.08 5.61 -10.24
CA TYR A 190 -4.40 5.22 -11.46
C TYR A 190 -5.10 3.99 -12.04
N PRO A 191 -5.36 3.96 -13.36
CA PRO A 191 -5.90 2.78 -14.01
C PRO A 191 -4.99 1.58 -13.75
N ASP A 192 -5.57 0.47 -13.31
CA ASP A 192 -4.86 -0.79 -13.17
C ASP A 192 -4.44 -1.28 -14.56
N VAL A 193 -3.16 -1.61 -14.73
CA VAL A 193 -2.62 -2.01 -16.05
C VAL A 193 -3.32 -3.25 -16.60
N TYR A 194 -3.79 -4.16 -15.74
CA TYR A 194 -4.42 -5.40 -16.15
C TYR A 194 -5.94 -5.24 -16.33
N ALA A 195 -6.64 -4.70 -15.32
CA ALA A 195 -8.10 -4.57 -15.32
C ALA A 195 -8.61 -3.41 -16.20
N ASP A 196 -7.83 -2.34 -16.39
CA ASP A 196 -8.17 -1.21 -17.26
C ASP A 196 -6.96 -0.79 -18.13
N PHE A 197 -6.52 -1.71 -18.99
CA PHE A 197 -5.38 -1.46 -19.86
C PHE A 197 -5.59 -0.26 -20.80
N ASN A 198 -6.82 -0.01 -21.24
CA ASN A 198 -7.14 1.15 -22.09
C ASN A 198 -6.98 2.46 -21.32
N GLY A 199 -7.52 2.55 -20.10
CA GLY A 199 -7.32 3.70 -19.23
C GLY A 199 -5.84 3.92 -18.92
N PHE A 200 -5.09 2.85 -18.67
CA PHE A 200 -3.64 2.90 -18.47
C PHE A 200 -2.93 3.49 -19.70
N LEU A 201 -3.20 3.00 -20.91
CA LEU A 201 -2.59 3.51 -22.14
C LEU A 201 -2.92 4.99 -22.39
N LEU A 202 -4.16 5.41 -22.13
CA LEU A 202 -4.56 6.82 -22.22
C LEU A 202 -3.80 7.69 -21.21
N ASN A 203 -3.63 7.20 -19.98
CA ASN A 203 -2.86 7.87 -18.95
C ASN A 203 -1.39 8.03 -19.34
N ILE A 204 -0.75 6.95 -19.85
CA ILE A 204 0.63 7.00 -20.37
C ILE A 204 0.76 7.98 -21.53
N ALA A 205 -0.16 7.95 -22.51
CA ALA A 205 -0.11 8.84 -23.65
C ALA A 205 -0.24 10.32 -23.24
N LYS A 206 -1.16 10.62 -22.32
CA LYS A 206 -1.33 11.96 -21.73
C LYS A 206 -0.05 12.40 -21.01
N TRP A 207 0.52 11.54 -20.18
CA TRP A 207 1.75 11.83 -19.46
C TRP A 207 2.94 12.09 -20.41
N ILE A 208 3.15 11.26 -21.44
CA ILE A 208 4.21 11.48 -22.46
C ILE A 208 4.01 12.84 -23.14
N HIS A 209 2.77 13.19 -23.47
CA HIS A 209 2.45 14.48 -24.09
C HIS A 209 2.82 15.66 -23.17
N GLU A 210 2.44 15.59 -21.89
CA GLU A 210 2.77 16.61 -20.87
C GLU A 210 4.29 16.70 -20.64
N ARG A 211 5.01 15.57 -20.61
CA ARG A 211 6.48 15.51 -20.51
C ARG A 211 7.19 16.14 -21.71
N ARG A 212 6.53 16.26 -22.87
CA ARG A 212 7.01 16.99 -24.06
C ARG A 212 6.69 18.49 -24.03
N GLY A 213 6.19 19.00 -22.90
CA GLY A 213 5.78 20.40 -22.77
C GLY A 213 4.40 20.68 -23.37
N GLY A 214 3.64 19.64 -23.72
CA GLY A 214 2.23 19.78 -24.10
C GLY A 214 1.42 20.34 -22.92
N LYS A 215 0.53 21.29 -23.19
CA LYS A 215 -0.45 21.74 -22.21
C LYS A 215 -1.70 20.88 -22.33
N SER A 216 -2.31 20.51 -21.20
CA SER A 216 -3.58 19.77 -21.17
C SER A 216 -4.73 20.52 -21.86
N SER A 217 -4.55 21.81 -22.20
CA SER A 217 -5.51 22.66 -22.92
C SER A 217 -5.42 22.60 -24.46
N GLY A 218 -4.68 21.65 -25.05
CA GLY A 218 -4.63 21.43 -26.50
C GLY A 218 -3.80 22.44 -27.31
N ALA A 219 -3.09 23.36 -26.66
CA ALA A 219 -2.21 24.30 -27.34
C ALA A 219 -0.91 23.61 -27.78
N MET A 220 -0.74 23.41 -29.09
CA MET A 220 0.38 22.75 -29.77
C MET A 220 1.67 23.59 -29.79
N VAL A 221 2.28 23.85 -28.63
CA VAL A 221 3.69 24.26 -28.61
C VAL A 221 4.45 23.30 -27.73
N LEU A 222 4.88 22.18 -28.32
CA LEU A 222 5.87 21.31 -27.69
C LEU A 222 7.16 22.12 -27.60
N LYS A 223 7.60 22.43 -26.38
CA LYS A 223 8.95 22.94 -26.15
C LYS A 223 9.83 21.71 -25.93
N PRO A 224 10.71 21.36 -26.89
CA PRO A 224 11.60 20.23 -26.71
C PRO A 224 12.43 20.45 -25.45
N LYS A 225 12.31 19.55 -24.49
CA LYS A 225 13.15 19.49 -23.30
C LYS A 225 13.94 18.20 -23.39
N GLU A 226 15.25 18.29 -23.22
CA GLU A 226 16.08 17.09 -23.15
C GLU A 226 15.65 16.24 -21.95
N ARG A 227 15.48 14.94 -22.20
CA ARG A 227 15.03 13.93 -21.24
C ARG A 227 16.10 12.84 -21.11
N LEU A 228 17.22 13.23 -20.48
CA LEU A 228 18.42 12.39 -20.36
C LEU A 228 18.40 11.46 -19.14
N SER A 229 17.38 11.54 -18.29
CA SER A 229 17.19 10.62 -17.17
C SER A 229 17.03 9.18 -17.67
N LEU A 230 17.54 8.21 -16.92
CA LEU A 230 17.33 6.79 -17.24
C LEU A 230 15.84 6.48 -17.25
N ALA A 231 15.37 5.88 -18.34
CA ALA A 231 13.97 5.51 -18.53
C ALA A 231 13.47 4.57 -17.42
N LEU A 232 14.32 3.64 -16.98
CA LEU A 232 14.02 2.71 -15.88
C LEU A 232 13.68 3.47 -14.58
N THR A 233 14.47 4.49 -14.24
CA THR A 233 14.20 5.35 -13.07
C THR A 233 12.88 6.10 -13.23
N VAL A 234 12.62 6.66 -14.42
CA VAL A 234 11.38 7.40 -14.72
C VAL A 234 10.17 6.48 -14.59
N VAL A 235 10.21 5.28 -15.15
CA VAL A 235 9.12 4.30 -15.08
C VAL A 235 8.86 3.85 -13.64
N ARG A 236 9.88 3.71 -12.80
CA ARG A 236 9.70 3.33 -11.40
C ARG A 236 9.05 4.45 -10.57
N ASP A 237 9.49 5.69 -10.78
CA ASP A 237 9.24 6.80 -9.86
C ASP A 237 8.03 7.67 -10.28
N GLU A 238 7.60 7.62 -11.54
CA GLU A 238 6.50 8.43 -12.05
C GLU A 238 5.14 7.78 -11.82
N LYS A 239 4.18 8.61 -11.41
CA LYS A 239 2.81 8.23 -11.04
C LYS A 239 2.04 7.38 -12.08
N PRO A 240 2.13 7.64 -13.41
CA PRO A 240 1.38 6.86 -14.40
C PRO A 240 1.79 5.40 -14.52
N TRP A 241 2.95 5.02 -13.97
CA TRP A 241 3.45 3.66 -13.89
C TRP A 241 3.17 3.04 -12.51
N HIS A 242 1.97 3.31 -12.00
CA HIS A 242 1.49 2.76 -10.74
C HIS A 242 1.60 1.23 -10.73
N GLY A 243 2.07 0.65 -9.63
CA GLY A 243 2.36 -0.79 -9.56
C GLY A 243 3.79 -1.22 -9.93
N VAL A 244 4.63 -0.36 -10.52
CA VAL A 244 5.96 -0.79 -11.02
C VAL A 244 7.06 -0.67 -9.95
N GLY A 245 7.37 -1.76 -9.24
CA GLY A 245 8.45 -1.80 -8.24
C GLY A 245 9.87 -1.71 -8.81
N VAL A 246 10.86 -1.81 -7.91
CA VAL A 246 12.29 -1.85 -8.28
C VAL A 246 12.64 -3.12 -9.08
N TYR A 247 12.03 -4.26 -8.76
CA TYR A 247 12.27 -5.49 -9.51
C TYR A 247 11.38 -5.56 -10.74
N THR A 248 10.09 -5.17 -10.62
CA THR A 248 9.14 -5.10 -11.72
C THR A 248 9.71 -4.33 -12.90
N VAL A 249 10.30 -3.14 -12.66
CA VAL A 249 10.80 -2.32 -13.77
C VAL A 249 11.89 -3.03 -14.57
N SER A 250 12.74 -3.80 -13.91
CA SER A 250 13.81 -4.55 -14.57
C SER A 250 13.24 -5.71 -15.38
N GLU A 251 12.24 -6.40 -14.82
CA GLU A 251 11.55 -7.50 -15.51
C GLU A 251 10.78 -7.04 -16.74
N ILE A 252 9.98 -5.96 -16.64
CA ILE A 252 9.21 -5.46 -17.78
C ILE A 252 10.12 -4.90 -18.89
N PHE A 253 11.28 -4.33 -18.55
CA PHE A 253 12.29 -3.93 -19.54
C PHE A 253 12.90 -5.13 -20.24
N HIS A 254 13.23 -6.18 -19.49
CA HIS A 254 13.73 -7.44 -20.03
C HIS A 254 12.70 -8.08 -20.97
N MET A 255 11.45 -8.21 -20.54
CA MET A 255 10.33 -8.75 -21.33
C MET A 255 10.07 -7.93 -22.60
N ALA A 256 10.22 -6.60 -22.54
CA ALA A 256 10.07 -5.71 -23.70
C ALA A 256 11.26 -5.76 -24.68
N GLY A 257 12.37 -6.43 -24.32
CA GLY A 257 13.61 -6.42 -25.07
C GLY A 257 14.23 -5.03 -25.13
N LEU A 258 14.20 -4.29 -24.02
CA LEU A 258 14.69 -2.92 -23.90
C LEU A 258 15.93 -2.86 -22.99
N SER A 259 16.92 -2.06 -23.40
CA SER A 259 18.10 -1.82 -22.57
C SER A 259 17.74 -1.00 -21.33
N PRO A 260 18.24 -1.36 -20.13
CA PRO A 260 18.02 -0.56 -18.91
C PRO A 260 18.75 0.79 -18.95
N PHE A 261 19.66 0.99 -19.91
CA PHE A 261 20.43 2.22 -20.10
C PHE A 261 19.77 3.23 -21.04
N LEU A 262 18.60 2.93 -21.59
CA LEU A 262 17.85 3.89 -22.39
C LEU A 262 17.56 5.14 -21.56
N THR A 263 17.76 6.30 -22.16
CA THR A 263 17.21 7.55 -21.64
C THR A 263 15.70 7.57 -21.83
N GLU A 264 15.03 8.39 -21.02
CA GLU A 264 13.60 8.64 -21.12
C GLU A 264 13.21 9.11 -22.53
N GLY A 265 13.99 10.01 -23.14
CA GLY A 265 13.78 10.44 -24.52
C GLY A 265 13.87 9.29 -25.52
N GLU A 266 14.94 8.48 -25.47
CA GLU A 266 15.11 7.34 -26.39
C GLU A 266 13.98 6.30 -26.29
N LEU A 267 13.40 6.11 -25.11
CA LEU A 267 12.27 5.22 -24.90
C LEU A 267 10.96 5.84 -25.40
N PHE A 268 10.59 6.99 -24.83
CA PHE A 268 9.24 7.56 -25.01
C PHE A 268 9.07 8.36 -26.30
N ASP A 269 10.16 8.71 -26.99
CA ASP A 269 10.13 9.27 -28.35
C ASP A 269 10.12 8.21 -29.45
N CYS A 270 10.18 6.93 -29.08
CA CYS A 270 9.98 5.82 -29.99
C CYS A 270 8.65 5.09 -29.68
N PRO A 271 7.59 5.28 -30.50
CA PRO A 271 6.29 4.64 -30.28
C PRO A 271 6.37 3.12 -30.15
N SER A 272 7.22 2.46 -30.94
CA SER A 272 7.42 1.01 -30.87
C SER A 272 8.03 0.54 -29.55
N ARG A 273 9.00 1.27 -28.99
CA ARG A 273 9.59 0.91 -27.68
C ARG A 273 8.58 1.13 -26.55
N THR A 274 7.85 2.24 -26.59
CA THR A 274 6.79 2.55 -25.62
C THR A 274 5.69 1.49 -25.64
N ALA A 275 5.19 1.12 -26.82
CA ALA A 275 4.15 0.10 -26.95
C ALA A 275 4.61 -1.27 -26.43
N ARG A 276 5.86 -1.67 -26.72
CA ARG A 276 6.43 -2.91 -26.18
C ARG A 276 6.54 -2.89 -24.66
N LEU A 277 6.96 -1.77 -24.07
CA LEU A 277 7.02 -1.65 -22.61
C LEU A 277 5.63 -1.75 -21.97
N CYS A 278 4.62 -1.07 -22.53
CA CYS A 278 3.25 -1.14 -22.01
C CYS A 278 2.69 -2.57 -22.10
N ALA A 279 2.90 -3.25 -23.24
CA ALA A 279 2.48 -4.64 -23.43
C ALA A 279 3.22 -5.61 -22.48
N ALA A 280 4.52 -5.38 -22.25
CA ALA A 280 5.29 -6.17 -21.29
C ALA A 280 4.78 -5.99 -19.86
N PHE A 281 4.39 -4.77 -19.47
CA PHE A 281 3.82 -4.54 -18.15
C PHE A 281 2.45 -5.21 -17.98
N TYR A 282 1.58 -5.12 -19.00
CA TYR A 282 0.33 -5.88 -19.00
C TYR A 282 0.56 -7.38 -18.84
N ALA A 283 1.46 -7.97 -19.63
CA ALA A 283 1.78 -9.39 -19.55
C ALA A 283 2.38 -9.78 -18.18
N PHE A 284 3.21 -8.92 -17.59
CA PHE A 284 3.73 -9.14 -16.24
C PHE A 284 2.62 -9.18 -15.19
N ALA A 285 1.66 -8.25 -15.28
CA ALA A 285 0.52 -8.16 -14.38
C ALA A 285 -0.49 -9.30 -14.58
N GLU A 286 -0.74 -9.71 -15.83
CA GLU A 286 -1.62 -10.83 -16.18
C GLU A 286 -1.18 -12.14 -15.52
N VAL A 287 0.13 -12.42 -15.48
CA VAL A 287 0.68 -13.56 -14.73
C VAL A 287 0.33 -13.48 -13.24
N GLY A 288 0.40 -12.28 -12.66
CA GLY A 288 0.04 -12.04 -11.26
C GLY A 288 -1.43 -12.34 -10.97
N HIS A 289 -2.32 -11.82 -11.80
CA HIS A 289 -3.76 -11.96 -11.65
C HIS A 289 -4.27 -13.37 -11.97
N ALA A 290 -3.72 -14.01 -13.01
CA ALA A 290 -4.29 -15.26 -13.54
C ALA A 290 -3.60 -16.53 -13.02
N LYS A 291 -2.31 -16.49 -12.63
CA LYS A 291 -1.51 -17.71 -12.44
C LYS A 291 -1.03 -17.95 -11.02
N LEU A 292 -0.99 -16.93 -10.15
CA LEU A 292 -0.47 -17.10 -8.78
C LEU A 292 -1.35 -17.99 -7.89
N TRP A 293 -2.63 -18.17 -8.24
CA TRP A 293 -3.60 -18.90 -7.42
C TRP A 293 -3.59 -20.41 -7.57
N TYR A 294 -2.86 -20.95 -8.55
CA TYR A 294 -2.81 -22.39 -8.82
C TYR A 294 -1.53 -23.07 -8.30
N LEU A 295 -0.72 -22.34 -7.54
CA LEU A 295 0.52 -22.82 -6.93
C LEU A 295 0.30 -23.10 -5.44
#